data_AF-A0AAC9AGN4-F1
#
_entry.id   AF-A0AAC9AGN4-F1
#
_cell.length_a   1.000
_cell.length_b   1.000
_cell.length_c   1.000
_cell.angle_alpha   90.00
_cell.angle_beta   90.00
_cell.angle_gamma   90.00
#
_symmetry.space_group_name_H-M   'P 1'
#
loop_
_entity.id
_entity.type
_entity.pdbx_description
1 polymer ?
#
loop_
_entity_poly.entity_id
_entity_poly.type
_entity_poly.pdbx_seq_one_letter_code
_entity_poly.pdbx_strand_id
1 'polypeptide(L)'
;MKWRIIGMRVLFISSVAFTAVFSSNAQVLPIPNQNEHGAFLLDPWKPEAPVLVAFIDPYCPYCIKALKSKERYQYYNTFIFWAGILGDRSIARVEEILACNNPVSESVINSVVQRIAPECDTSKSLDHRELAQHMADAYDPMAVPSYYFGGRRVGLGELARMVNGVNQLESTVKLDWSRYAELRWRRNNHNLAKLIAVVPTEWSANEVQNNIPLDAKFDWYVAGANFEAICSQLNEGCELEAKEGYRKRSAEIQLLYDLKSSDKVQYVLNGVLLNDPTKLFSKSMVN
;
A
#
# COMPACT_ATOMS: atom_id res chain seq x y z
N MET A 1 -8.31 -55.80 66.17
CA MET A 1 -9.30 -56.18 65.14
C MET A 1 -9.72 -54.91 64.39
N LYS A 2 -9.46 -54.87 63.07
CA LYS A 2 -9.94 -53.93 62.04
C LYS A 2 -9.46 -52.47 62.05
N TRP A 3 -8.53 -52.23 61.13
CA TRP A 3 -8.26 -50.97 60.42
C TRP A 3 -9.53 -50.33 59.85
N ARG A 4 -9.54 -49.00 59.70
CA ARG A 4 -10.05 -48.34 58.49
C ARG A 4 -9.43 -46.95 58.28
N ILE A 5 -8.68 -46.87 57.18
CA ILE A 5 -8.13 -45.71 56.51
C ILE A 5 -9.29 -44.97 55.81
N ILE A 6 -9.42 -43.66 56.05
CA ILE A 6 -10.18 -42.71 55.23
C ILE A 6 -9.31 -41.45 55.27
N GLY A 7 -8.65 -40.99 54.21
CA GLY A 7 -9.09 -40.86 52.82
C GLY A 7 -8.97 -39.38 52.47
N MET A 8 -7.73 -38.90 52.34
CA MET A 8 -7.36 -37.51 52.06
C MET A 8 -7.86 -37.12 50.67
N ARG A 9 -8.93 -36.32 50.59
CA ARG A 9 -9.43 -35.74 49.34
C ARG A 9 -8.53 -34.57 48.95
N VAL A 10 -7.59 -34.84 48.05
CA VAL A 10 -6.84 -33.81 47.32
C VAL A 10 -7.80 -33.21 46.27
N LEU A 11 -8.20 -31.96 46.49
CA LEU A 11 -8.87 -31.12 45.50
C LEU A 11 -7.79 -30.57 44.54
N PHE A 12 -7.60 -31.26 43.41
CA PHE A 12 -6.89 -30.69 42.26
C PHE A 12 -7.82 -29.70 41.56
N ILE A 13 -7.64 -28.42 41.84
CA ILE A 13 -8.18 -27.35 41.01
C ILE A 13 -7.21 -27.16 39.85
N SER A 14 -7.53 -27.76 38.70
CA SER A 14 -6.82 -27.50 37.45
C SER A 14 -7.18 -26.11 36.93
N SER A 15 -6.41 -25.10 37.31
CA SER A 15 -6.42 -23.81 36.64
C SER A 15 -5.78 -23.98 35.25
N VAL A 16 -6.61 -24.31 34.26
CA VAL A 16 -6.22 -24.16 32.84
C VAL A 16 -6.10 -22.67 32.57
N ALA A 17 -4.87 -22.17 32.65
CA ALA A 17 -4.52 -20.85 32.17
C ALA A 17 -4.73 -20.84 30.65
N PHE A 18 -5.87 -20.32 30.22
CA PHE A 18 -6.16 -20.06 28.82
C PHE A 18 -5.37 -18.80 28.42
N THR A 19 -4.08 -18.97 28.11
CA THR A 19 -3.31 -17.93 27.42
C THR A 19 -3.85 -17.84 26.01
N ALA A 20 -4.83 -16.95 25.80
CA ALA A 20 -5.20 -16.49 24.48
C ALA A 20 -3.97 -15.79 23.86
N VAL A 21 -3.21 -16.54 23.07
CA VAL A 21 -2.21 -15.98 22.18
C VAL A 21 -2.99 -15.21 21.12
N PHE A 22 -3.16 -13.90 21.32
CA PHE A 22 -3.57 -13.00 20.26
C PHE A 22 -2.41 -12.93 19.27
N SER A 23 -2.36 -13.88 18.35
CA SER A 23 -1.59 -13.74 17.12
C SER A 23 -2.27 -12.64 16.31
N SER A 24 -1.88 -11.39 16.54
CA SER A 24 -2.17 -10.30 15.61
C SER A 24 -1.36 -10.55 14.34
N ASN A 25 -1.83 -11.48 13.51
CA ASN A 25 -1.50 -11.44 12.09
C ASN A 25 -2.05 -10.10 11.60
N ALA A 26 -1.17 -9.13 11.37
CA ALA A 26 -1.55 -7.89 10.72
C ALA A 26 -2.16 -8.29 9.37
N GLN A 27 -3.49 -8.27 9.29
CA GLN A 27 -4.22 -8.69 8.11
C GLN A 27 -3.85 -7.73 6.99
N VAL A 28 -3.11 -8.23 6.00
CA VAL A 28 -2.72 -7.43 4.83
C VAL A 28 -4.02 -7.13 4.07
N LEU A 29 -4.41 -5.86 4.03
CA LEU A 29 -5.61 -5.45 3.31
C LEU A 29 -5.45 -5.75 1.82
N PRO A 30 -6.48 -6.29 1.15
CA PRO A 30 -6.40 -6.61 -0.28
C PRO A 30 -6.17 -5.33 -1.08
N ILE A 31 -5.21 -5.37 -2.01
CA ILE A 31 -4.91 -4.24 -2.89
C ILE A 31 -5.58 -4.50 -4.25
N PRO A 32 -6.49 -3.62 -4.72
CA PRO A 32 -7.17 -3.82 -5.98
C PRO A 32 -6.20 -3.69 -7.16
N ASN A 33 -6.55 -4.36 -8.27
CA ASN A 33 -5.74 -4.43 -9.48
C ASN A 33 -6.59 -4.23 -10.74
N GLN A 34 -5.95 -3.90 -11.86
CA GLN A 34 -6.64 -3.61 -13.12
C GLN A 34 -7.48 -4.79 -13.64
N ASN A 35 -7.00 -6.03 -13.49
CA ASN A 35 -7.62 -7.19 -14.11
C ASN A 35 -8.95 -7.56 -13.44
N GLU A 36 -8.97 -7.51 -12.11
CA GLU A 36 -10.12 -7.93 -11.30
C GLU A 36 -11.04 -6.76 -10.94
N HIS A 37 -10.47 -5.61 -10.59
CA HIS A 37 -11.19 -4.46 -10.06
C HIS A 37 -11.30 -3.31 -11.07
N GLY A 38 -10.97 -3.54 -12.34
CA GLY A 38 -10.87 -2.50 -13.37
C GLY A 38 -12.14 -1.67 -13.56
N ALA A 39 -13.33 -2.23 -13.30
CA ALA A 39 -14.60 -1.52 -13.37
C ALA A 39 -14.77 -0.43 -12.29
N PHE A 40 -13.95 -0.47 -11.23
CA PHE A 40 -13.95 0.52 -10.14
C PHE A 40 -12.83 1.56 -10.29
N LEU A 41 -12.05 1.49 -11.37
CA LEU A 41 -10.93 2.38 -11.60
C LEU A 41 -11.40 3.73 -12.18
N LEU A 42 -11.10 4.82 -11.47
CA LEU A 42 -11.59 6.17 -11.80
C LEU A 42 -11.06 6.70 -13.14
N ASP A 43 -9.79 6.44 -13.43
CA ASP A 43 -9.07 6.89 -14.63
C ASP A 43 -8.40 5.69 -15.31
N PRO A 44 -7.98 5.76 -16.59
CA PRO A 44 -7.21 4.68 -17.21
C PRO A 44 -5.99 4.26 -16.37
N TRP A 45 -5.72 2.95 -16.35
CA TRP A 45 -4.61 2.37 -15.59
C TRP A 45 -3.26 2.93 -16.01
N LYS A 46 -2.47 3.34 -15.02
CA LYS A 46 -1.11 3.86 -15.17
C LYS A 46 -0.14 2.87 -14.49
N PRO A 47 0.65 2.07 -15.25
CA PRO A 47 1.50 1.03 -14.67
C PRO A 47 2.45 1.51 -13.55
N GLU A 48 2.93 2.74 -13.67
CA GLU A 48 3.87 3.35 -12.74
C GLU A 48 3.19 4.10 -11.58
N ALA A 49 1.87 4.29 -11.64
CA ALA A 49 1.16 5.00 -10.58
C ALA A 49 0.81 4.06 -9.43
N PRO A 50 0.88 4.55 -8.18
CA PRO A 50 0.47 3.77 -7.02
C PRO A 50 -1.05 3.59 -6.96
N VAL A 51 -1.48 2.55 -6.25
CA VAL A 51 -2.89 2.28 -6.00
C VAL A 51 -3.40 3.12 -4.83
N LEU A 52 -4.54 3.77 -5.03
CA LEU A 52 -5.30 4.44 -3.98
C LEU A 52 -6.68 3.79 -3.89
N VAL A 53 -7.07 3.34 -2.70
CA VAL A 53 -8.42 2.84 -2.44
C VAL A 53 -9.25 3.94 -1.81
N ALA A 54 -10.41 4.25 -2.38
CA ALA A 54 -11.32 5.26 -1.86
C ALA A 54 -12.70 4.64 -1.62
N PHE A 55 -13.21 4.77 -0.39
CA PHE A 55 -14.59 4.43 -0.08
C PHE A 55 -15.44 5.70 -0.03
N ILE A 56 -16.51 5.70 -0.80
CA ILE A 56 -17.33 6.88 -1.09
C ILE A 56 -18.81 6.51 -0.90
N ASP A 57 -19.54 7.30 -0.12
CA ASP A 57 -21.00 7.16 0.01
C ASP A 57 -21.71 8.18 -0.90
N PRO A 58 -22.76 7.76 -1.64
CA PRO A 58 -23.42 8.62 -2.62
C PRO A 58 -24.18 9.82 -2.02
N TYR A 59 -24.57 9.76 -0.74
CA TYR A 59 -25.27 10.85 -0.05
C TYR A 59 -24.35 11.69 0.83
N CYS A 60 -23.11 11.27 1.06
CA CYS A 60 -22.17 12.02 1.88
C CYS A 60 -21.78 13.36 1.19
N PRO A 61 -22.03 14.53 1.81
CA PRO A 61 -21.68 15.82 1.22
C PRO A 61 -20.18 15.98 0.95
N TYR A 62 -19.33 15.42 1.81
CA TYR A 62 -17.86 15.44 1.63
C TYR A 62 -17.41 14.51 0.51
N CYS A 63 -18.06 13.37 0.32
CA CYS A 63 -17.87 12.48 -0.82
C CYS A 63 -18.21 13.18 -2.14
N ILE A 64 -19.37 13.84 -2.21
CA ILE A 64 -19.78 14.62 -3.39
C ILE A 64 -18.76 15.72 -3.68
N LYS A 65 -18.29 16.44 -2.65
CA LYS A 65 -17.23 17.45 -2.82
C LYS A 65 -15.93 16.83 -3.36
N ALA A 66 -15.57 15.65 -2.88
CA ALA A 66 -14.36 14.95 -3.32
C ALA A 66 -14.47 14.45 -4.77
N LEU A 67 -15.65 13.99 -5.21
CA LEU A 67 -15.91 13.58 -6.60
C LEU A 67 -15.84 14.76 -7.58
N LYS A 68 -16.15 15.98 -7.14
CA LYS A 68 -16.01 17.21 -7.95
C LYS A 68 -14.56 17.64 -8.17
N SER A 69 -13.62 17.17 -7.34
CA SER A 69 -12.20 17.51 -7.42
C SER A 69 -11.36 16.33 -7.90
N LYS A 70 -11.71 15.79 -9.08
CA LYS A 70 -11.05 14.59 -9.65
C LYS A 70 -9.56 14.79 -9.87
N GLU A 71 -9.11 16.03 -10.12
CA GLU A 71 -7.70 16.36 -10.34
C GLU A 71 -6.79 15.94 -9.16
N ARG A 72 -7.34 15.77 -7.96
CA ARG A 72 -6.59 15.32 -6.78
C ARG A 72 -6.15 13.86 -6.87
N TYR A 73 -6.77 13.08 -7.74
CA TYR A 73 -6.49 11.65 -7.92
C TYR A 73 -5.55 11.36 -9.08
N GLN A 74 -5.14 12.37 -9.86
CA GLN A 74 -4.39 12.19 -11.11
C GLN A 74 -3.06 11.44 -10.95
N TYR A 75 -2.46 11.48 -9.76
CA TYR A 75 -1.19 10.80 -9.46
C TYR A 75 -1.35 9.33 -9.06
N TYR A 76 -2.58 8.82 -8.98
CA TYR A 76 -2.87 7.49 -8.47
C TYR A 76 -3.71 6.67 -9.47
N ASN A 77 -3.59 5.35 -9.39
CA ASN A 77 -4.62 4.42 -9.84
C ASN A 77 -5.68 4.35 -8.74
N THR A 78 -6.67 5.23 -8.83
CA THR A 78 -7.71 5.35 -7.79
C THR A 78 -8.86 4.39 -8.07
N PHE A 79 -9.07 3.45 -7.17
CA PHE A 79 -10.24 2.58 -7.16
C PHE A 79 -11.28 3.15 -6.21
N ILE A 80 -12.47 3.44 -6.72
CA ILE A 80 -13.59 3.92 -5.92
C ILE A 80 -14.54 2.75 -5.65
N PHE A 81 -14.68 2.41 -4.38
CA PHE A 81 -15.69 1.49 -3.90
C PHE A 81 -16.82 2.27 -3.24
N TRP A 82 -18.05 2.03 -3.71
CA TRP A 82 -19.24 2.68 -3.19
C TRP A 82 -19.64 2.03 -1.86
N ALA A 83 -19.75 2.84 -0.81
CA ALA A 83 -20.02 2.37 0.55
C ALA A 83 -21.35 2.96 1.05
N GLY A 84 -22.32 2.10 1.36
CA GLY A 84 -23.66 2.48 1.81
C GLY A 84 -23.77 2.75 3.31
N ILE A 85 -22.79 3.43 3.92
CA ILE A 85 -22.65 3.47 5.39
C ILE A 85 -23.55 4.50 6.08
N LEU A 86 -24.19 5.42 5.33
CA LEU A 86 -25.07 6.44 5.90
C LEU A 86 -26.55 6.03 6.02
N GLY A 87 -26.84 4.73 5.87
CA GLY A 87 -28.16 4.13 6.09
C GLY A 87 -28.86 3.68 4.80
N ASP A 88 -30.11 3.23 4.93
CA ASP A 88 -30.85 2.48 3.90
C ASP A 88 -30.90 3.18 2.52
N ARG A 89 -31.01 4.51 2.51
CA ARG A 89 -30.99 5.27 1.25
C ARG A 89 -29.66 5.13 0.52
N SER A 90 -28.55 5.21 1.26
CA SER A 90 -27.22 5.02 0.69
C SER A 90 -27.04 3.60 0.20
N ILE A 91 -27.48 2.60 0.97
CA ILE A 91 -27.44 1.18 0.56
C ILE A 91 -28.17 0.99 -0.76
N ALA A 92 -29.44 1.42 -0.86
CA ALA A 92 -30.22 1.29 -2.08
C ALA A 92 -29.57 1.98 -3.28
N ARG A 93 -29.00 3.19 -3.08
CA ARG A 93 -28.29 3.89 -4.15
C ARG A 93 -26.99 3.19 -4.56
N VAL A 94 -26.26 2.59 -3.62
CA VAL A 94 -25.08 1.78 -3.95
C VAL A 94 -25.48 0.56 -4.78
N GLU A 95 -26.58 -0.11 -4.46
CA GLU A 95 -27.10 -1.22 -5.26
C GLU A 95 -27.44 -0.79 -6.70
N GLU A 96 -28.11 0.36 -6.88
CA GLU A 96 -28.39 0.94 -8.20
C GLU A 96 -27.09 1.20 -8.99
N ILE A 97 -26.07 1.72 -8.32
CA ILE A 97 -24.77 2.03 -8.95
C ILE A 97 -24.01 0.75 -9.34
N LEU A 98 -24.00 -0.27 -8.48
CA LEU A 98 -23.27 -1.51 -8.71
C LEU A 98 -23.92 -2.39 -9.79
N ALA A 99 -25.17 -2.13 -10.15
CA ALA A 99 -25.82 -2.74 -11.31
C ALA A 99 -25.30 -2.20 -12.66
N CYS A 100 -24.61 -1.05 -12.66
CA CYS A 100 -24.00 -0.49 -13.87
C CYS A 100 -22.79 -1.31 -14.33
N ASN A 101 -22.62 -1.50 -15.64
CA ASN A 101 -21.43 -2.15 -16.22
C ASN A 101 -20.12 -1.48 -15.77
N ASN A 102 -20.13 -0.16 -15.59
CA ASN A 102 -19.02 0.64 -15.05
C ASN A 102 -19.51 1.55 -13.91
N PRO A 103 -19.39 1.11 -12.65
CA PRO A 103 -19.87 1.83 -11.46
C PRO A 103 -19.18 3.18 -11.20
N VAL A 104 -18.06 3.48 -11.84
CA VAL A 104 -17.32 4.74 -11.65
C VAL A 104 -17.22 5.57 -12.92
N SER A 105 -18.02 5.24 -13.93
CA SER A 105 -18.10 6.03 -15.16
C SER A 105 -18.49 7.47 -14.90
N GLU A 106 -18.15 8.36 -15.83
CA GLU A 106 -18.47 9.79 -15.71
C GLU A 106 -19.97 10.04 -15.54
N SER A 107 -20.82 9.31 -16.26
CA SER A 107 -22.28 9.38 -16.11
C SER A 107 -22.73 9.04 -14.69
N VAL A 108 -22.24 7.93 -14.13
CA VAL A 108 -22.59 7.49 -12.77
C VAL A 108 -22.10 8.51 -11.73
N ILE A 109 -20.85 8.97 -11.83
CA ILE A 109 -20.32 9.99 -10.91
C ILE A 109 -21.15 11.28 -10.99
N ASN A 110 -21.51 11.73 -12.21
CA ASN A 110 -22.34 12.92 -12.40
C ASN A 110 -23.73 12.75 -11.79
N SER A 111 -24.34 11.56 -11.90
CA SER A 111 -25.63 11.27 -11.28
C SER A 111 -25.59 11.40 -9.75
N VAL A 112 -24.52 10.92 -9.12
CA VAL A 112 -24.29 11.04 -7.67
C VAL A 112 -24.09 12.51 -7.28
N VAL A 113 -23.28 13.24 -8.05
CA VAL A 113 -23.04 14.67 -7.82
C VAL A 113 -24.31 15.50 -7.94
N GLN A 114 -25.18 15.16 -8.89
CA GLN A 114 -26.47 15.81 -9.13
C GLN A 114 -27.60 15.25 -8.25
N ARG A 115 -27.34 14.19 -7.48
CA ARG A 115 -28.29 13.49 -6.61
C ARG A 115 -29.50 12.91 -7.37
N ILE A 116 -29.28 12.47 -8.60
CA ILE A 116 -30.27 11.78 -9.44
C ILE A 116 -29.91 10.30 -9.57
N ALA A 117 -30.81 9.48 -10.11
CA ALA A 117 -30.54 8.07 -10.37
C ALA A 117 -29.45 7.91 -11.46
N PRO A 118 -28.60 6.86 -11.39
CA PRO A 118 -27.58 6.63 -12.40
C PRO A 118 -28.19 6.25 -13.75
N GLU A 119 -27.77 6.95 -14.81
CA GLU A 119 -28.07 6.58 -16.19
C GLU A 119 -26.88 5.81 -16.76
N CYS A 120 -26.97 4.48 -16.77
CA CYS A 120 -25.88 3.60 -17.18
C CYS A 120 -26.40 2.35 -17.89
N ASP A 121 -25.53 1.75 -18.69
CA ASP A 121 -25.81 0.46 -19.32
C ASP A 121 -25.66 -0.68 -18.29
N THR A 122 -26.68 -1.54 -18.23
CA THR A 122 -26.75 -2.75 -17.38
C THR A 122 -26.81 -4.04 -18.21
N SER A 123 -26.63 -3.95 -19.54
CA SER A 123 -26.83 -5.05 -20.49
C SER A 123 -25.86 -6.22 -20.32
N LYS A 124 -24.72 -6.01 -19.66
CA LYS A 124 -23.73 -7.03 -19.35
C LYS A 124 -23.78 -7.23 -17.84
N SER A 125 -24.59 -8.17 -17.37
CA SER A 125 -24.75 -8.54 -15.95
C SER A 125 -23.43 -9.05 -15.34
N LEU A 126 -22.44 -8.17 -15.17
CA LEU A 126 -21.33 -8.33 -14.26
C LEU A 126 -21.81 -7.71 -12.95
N ASP A 127 -22.29 -8.55 -12.06
CA ASP A 127 -22.72 -8.12 -10.75
C ASP A 127 -21.49 -7.71 -9.93
N HIS A 128 -21.24 -6.41 -9.84
CA HIS A 128 -20.10 -5.84 -9.12
C HIS A 128 -20.26 -5.87 -7.59
N ARG A 129 -21.41 -6.35 -7.08
CA ARG A 129 -21.72 -6.36 -5.64
C ARG A 129 -20.73 -7.19 -4.83
N GLU A 130 -20.41 -8.39 -5.28
CA GLU A 130 -19.51 -9.28 -4.53
C GLU A 130 -18.11 -8.66 -4.39
N LEU A 131 -17.55 -8.10 -5.47
CA LEU A 131 -16.25 -7.43 -5.45
C LEU A 131 -16.27 -6.18 -4.56
N ALA A 132 -17.30 -5.35 -4.67
CA ALA A 132 -17.44 -4.16 -3.84
C ALA A 132 -17.60 -4.51 -2.36
N GLN A 133 -18.42 -5.53 -2.06
CA GLN A 133 -18.67 -6.00 -0.70
C GLN A 133 -17.41 -6.59 -0.07
N HIS A 134 -16.68 -7.45 -0.81
CA HIS A 134 -15.42 -8.01 -0.34
C HIS A 134 -14.41 -6.90 0.05
N MET A 135 -14.30 -5.86 -0.77
CA MET A 135 -13.42 -4.72 -0.48
C MET A 135 -13.94 -3.90 0.71
N ALA A 136 -15.25 -3.65 0.81
CA ALA A 136 -15.85 -2.94 1.94
C ALA A 136 -15.66 -3.69 3.26
N ASP A 137 -15.87 -5.01 3.27
CA ASP A 137 -15.71 -5.87 4.45
C ASP A 137 -14.26 -5.96 4.89
N ALA A 138 -13.33 -6.05 3.94
CA ALA A 138 -11.91 -6.14 4.26
C ALA A 138 -11.36 -4.85 4.88
N TYR A 139 -11.83 -3.69 4.41
CA TYR A 139 -11.34 -2.38 4.86
C TYR A 139 -12.16 -1.75 6.00
N ASP A 140 -13.40 -2.19 6.17
CA ASP A 140 -14.38 -1.76 7.17
C ASP A 140 -14.38 -0.23 7.41
N PRO A 141 -14.76 0.57 6.39
CA PRO A 141 -14.65 2.03 6.47
C PRO A 141 -15.68 2.62 7.44
N MET A 142 -15.25 2.94 8.67
CA MET A 142 -16.07 3.60 9.70
C MET A 142 -16.53 5.03 9.36
N ALA A 143 -16.00 5.66 8.30
CA ALA A 143 -16.40 6.98 7.85
C ALA A 143 -16.02 7.19 6.39
N VAL A 144 -16.77 8.05 5.69
CA VAL A 144 -16.59 8.37 4.27
C VAL A 144 -16.56 9.89 4.03
N PRO A 145 -15.75 10.40 3.07
CA PRO A 145 -14.82 9.65 2.25
C PRO A 145 -13.64 9.14 3.08
N SER A 146 -13.21 7.90 2.84
CA SER A 146 -11.99 7.35 3.42
C SER A 146 -11.05 6.89 2.33
N TYR A 147 -9.77 7.20 2.51
CA TYR A 147 -8.72 6.89 1.55
C TYR A 147 -7.72 5.97 2.21
N TYR A 148 -7.29 4.95 1.48
CA TYR A 148 -6.27 4.01 1.91
C TYR A 148 -5.16 3.96 0.88
N PHE A 149 -3.96 4.26 1.35
CA PHE A 149 -2.74 4.17 0.58
C PHE A 149 -1.88 3.12 1.25
N GLY A 150 -1.66 2.03 0.53
CA GLY A 150 -0.92 0.91 1.05
C GLY A 150 -1.49 0.16 2.21
N GLY A 151 -2.81 -0.05 2.19
CA GLY A 151 -3.53 -0.67 3.29
C GLY A 151 -3.61 0.20 4.54
N ARG A 152 -3.09 1.44 4.51
CA ARG A 152 -3.17 2.39 5.62
C ARG A 152 -4.13 3.51 5.29
N ARG A 153 -5.01 3.84 6.22
CA ARG A 153 -5.89 4.99 6.09
C ARG A 153 -5.05 6.28 6.08
N VAL A 154 -5.30 7.15 5.11
CA VAL A 154 -4.59 8.42 4.90
C VAL A 154 -5.57 9.56 4.66
N GLY A 155 -5.16 10.78 5.02
CA GLY A 155 -5.91 12.00 4.70
C GLY A 155 -5.55 12.57 3.32
N LEU A 156 -6.47 13.28 2.66
CA LEU A 156 -6.17 13.98 1.40
C LEU A 156 -5.01 14.98 1.52
N GLY A 157 -4.91 15.69 2.65
CA GLY A 157 -3.78 16.60 2.88
C GLY A 157 -2.45 15.87 3.08
N GLU A 158 -2.48 14.63 3.55
CA GLU A 158 -1.30 13.78 3.64
C GLU A 158 -0.87 13.28 2.26
N LEU A 159 -1.81 12.80 1.44
CA LEU A 159 -1.57 12.43 0.04
C LEU A 159 -0.93 13.59 -0.74
N ALA A 160 -1.49 14.81 -0.63
CA ALA A 160 -0.94 15.99 -1.28
C ALA A 160 0.50 16.32 -0.82
N ARG A 161 0.79 16.18 0.48
CA ARG A 161 2.15 16.35 1.00
C ARG A 161 3.11 15.28 0.49
N MET A 162 2.65 14.03 0.38
CA MET A 162 3.46 12.94 -0.17
C MET A 162 3.83 13.22 -1.63
N VAL A 163 2.85 13.60 -2.47
CA VAL A 163 3.09 13.98 -3.87
C VAL A 163 4.05 15.15 -3.98
N ASN A 164 3.81 16.24 -3.22
CA ASN A 164 4.67 17.43 -3.28
C ASN A 164 6.10 17.13 -2.82
N GLY A 165 6.28 16.33 -1.75
CA GLY A 165 7.61 15.97 -1.26
C GLY A 165 8.42 15.14 -2.26
N VAL A 166 7.74 14.38 -3.11
CA VAL A 166 8.36 13.54 -4.14
C VAL A 166 8.61 14.31 -5.43
N ASN A 167 7.63 15.09 -5.90
CA ASN A 167 7.68 15.77 -7.19
C ASN A 167 8.55 17.04 -7.19
N GLN A 168 8.92 17.57 -6.03
CA GLN A 168 9.85 18.71 -5.94
C GLN A 168 11.28 18.38 -6.38
N LEU A 169 11.60 17.09 -6.50
CA LEU A 169 12.95 16.60 -6.80
C LEU A 169 12.95 15.90 -8.16
N GLU A 170 12.67 16.65 -9.22
CA GLU A 170 12.86 16.17 -10.59
C GLU A 170 14.36 16.16 -10.93
N SER A 171 14.89 14.98 -11.22
CA SER A 171 16.28 14.82 -11.62
C SER A 171 16.51 15.21 -13.08
N THR A 172 17.69 15.76 -13.38
CA THR A 172 18.21 15.84 -14.76
C THR A 172 18.55 14.44 -15.30
N VAL A 173 18.81 13.48 -14.41
CA VAL A 173 19.10 12.07 -14.72
C VAL A 173 17.84 11.25 -14.53
N LYS A 174 17.19 10.86 -15.64
CA LYS A 174 16.10 9.89 -15.60
C LYS A 174 16.65 8.47 -15.58
N LEU A 175 16.53 7.80 -14.43
CA LEU A 175 16.86 6.38 -14.32
C LEU A 175 15.79 5.54 -15.05
N ASP A 176 16.24 4.61 -15.90
CA ASP A 176 15.39 3.55 -16.42
C ASP A 176 15.19 2.50 -15.33
N TRP A 177 14.08 2.59 -14.60
CA TRP A 177 13.80 1.73 -13.45
C TRP A 177 13.67 0.24 -13.79
N SER A 178 13.30 -0.08 -15.03
CA SER A 178 13.23 -1.48 -15.47
C SER A 178 14.61 -2.14 -15.46
N ARG A 179 15.66 -1.37 -15.75
CA ARG A 179 17.07 -1.78 -15.72
C ARG A 179 17.57 -2.11 -14.31
N TYR A 180 16.91 -1.60 -13.27
CA TYR A 180 17.33 -1.75 -11.87
C TYR A 180 16.45 -2.75 -11.10
N ALA A 181 15.68 -3.61 -11.79
CA ALA A 181 14.77 -4.57 -11.17
C ALA A 181 15.47 -5.50 -10.15
N GLU A 182 16.72 -5.86 -10.39
CA GLU A 182 17.53 -6.73 -9.52
C GLU A 182 17.90 -6.07 -8.18
N LEU A 183 17.81 -4.74 -8.08
CA LEU A 183 18.01 -4.00 -6.83
C LEU A 183 16.71 -3.88 -6.02
N ARG A 184 15.57 -4.28 -6.58
CA ARG A 184 14.26 -4.05 -5.96
C ARG A 184 14.13 -4.87 -4.68
N TRP A 185 13.80 -4.18 -3.60
CA TRP A 185 13.62 -4.79 -2.29
C TRP A 185 12.21 -5.39 -2.19
N ARG A 186 12.11 -6.65 -1.77
CA ARG A 186 10.86 -7.41 -1.62
C ARG A 186 10.08 -6.91 -0.41
N ARG A 187 9.43 -5.75 -0.56
CA ARG A 187 8.43 -5.20 0.39
C ARG A 187 7.16 -4.85 -0.39
N ASN A 188 6.01 -5.01 0.26
CA ASN A 188 4.71 -4.55 -0.24
C ASN A 188 4.65 -3.02 -0.16
N ASN A 189 5.31 -2.38 -1.11
CA ASN A 189 5.41 -0.93 -1.19
C ASN A 189 4.43 -0.37 -2.20
N HIS A 190 4.02 0.87 -1.97
CA HIS A 190 3.04 1.56 -2.79
C HIS A 190 3.79 2.64 -3.56
N ASN A 191 3.77 2.52 -4.89
CA ASN A 191 4.68 3.16 -5.85
C ASN A 191 4.51 4.69 -6.01
N LEU A 192 4.44 5.47 -4.93
CA LEU A 192 4.36 6.93 -5.06
C LEU A 192 5.66 7.51 -5.62
N ALA A 193 6.80 6.96 -5.21
CA ALA A 193 8.11 7.31 -5.73
C ALA A 193 9.07 6.13 -5.67
N LYS A 194 10.14 6.19 -6.45
CA LYS A 194 11.19 5.17 -6.42
C LYS A 194 12.40 5.72 -5.68
N LEU A 195 12.87 4.94 -4.71
CA LEU A 195 13.93 5.36 -3.80
C LEU A 195 15.00 4.28 -3.72
N ILE A 196 16.23 4.64 -4.05
CA ILE A 196 17.39 3.77 -3.88
C ILE A 196 18.05 4.13 -2.54
N ALA A 197 18.21 3.14 -1.67
CA ALA A 197 19.07 3.22 -0.50
C ALA A 197 20.41 2.57 -0.83
N VAL A 198 21.46 3.38 -0.92
CA VAL A 198 22.84 2.92 -1.04
C VAL A 198 23.39 2.73 0.36
N VAL A 199 23.56 1.47 0.75
CA VAL A 199 23.94 1.07 2.11
C VAL A 199 25.40 0.65 2.19
N PRO A 200 26.01 0.66 3.39
CA PRO A 200 27.35 0.10 3.60
C PRO A 200 27.45 -1.37 3.17
N THR A 201 28.58 -1.74 2.56
CA THR A 201 28.78 -3.09 1.99
C THR A 201 28.72 -4.20 3.03
N GLU A 202 29.17 -3.92 4.25
CA GLU A 202 29.27 -4.90 5.34
C GLU A 202 27.93 -5.15 6.06
N TRP A 203 26.86 -4.43 5.70
CA TRP A 203 25.57 -4.58 6.37
C TRP A 203 24.90 -5.92 6.06
N SER A 204 24.44 -6.58 7.12
CA SER A 204 23.53 -7.71 7.07
C SER A 204 22.11 -7.31 6.65
N ALA A 205 21.28 -8.27 6.22
CA ALA A 205 19.87 -8.03 5.94
C ALA A 205 19.12 -7.36 7.12
N ASN A 206 19.43 -7.74 8.36
CA ASN A 206 18.81 -7.16 9.55
C ASN A 206 19.22 -5.68 9.74
N GLU A 207 20.48 -5.35 9.50
CA GLU A 207 20.94 -3.96 9.58
C GLU A 207 20.29 -3.10 8.50
N VAL A 208 20.20 -3.60 7.27
CA VAL A 208 19.46 -2.93 6.20
C VAL A 208 17.99 -2.73 6.60
N GLN A 209 17.34 -3.77 7.12
CA GLN A 209 15.93 -3.73 7.51
C GLN A 209 15.65 -2.75 8.66
N ASN A 210 16.55 -2.67 9.65
CA ASN A 210 16.38 -1.84 10.84
C ASN A 210 16.78 -0.37 10.62
N ASN A 211 17.71 -0.10 9.70
CA ASN A 211 18.22 1.25 9.46
C ASN A 211 17.58 1.95 8.26
N ILE A 212 16.92 1.21 7.35
CA ILE A 212 16.12 1.83 6.28
C ILE A 212 14.67 2.04 6.77
N PRO A 213 14.15 3.28 6.73
CA PRO A 213 12.78 3.58 7.15
C PRO A 213 11.71 2.72 6.46
N LEU A 214 10.71 2.32 7.22
CA LEU A 214 9.50 1.68 6.70
C LEU A 214 8.51 2.77 6.28
N ASP A 215 8.62 3.22 5.03
CA ASP A 215 7.66 4.16 4.46
C ASP A 215 7.01 3.57 3.21
N ALA A 216 5.69 3.40 3.29
CA ALA A 216 4.87 2.76 2.27
C ALA A 216 4.82 3.55 0.95
N LYS A 217 5.21 4.83 0.93
CA LYS A 217 5.19 5.66 -0.30
C LYS A 217 6.35 5.41 -1.25
N PHE A 218 7.36 4.65 -0.84
CA PHE A 218 8.54 4.42 -1.65
C PHE A 218 8.57 2.97 -2.14
N ASP A 219 8.71 2.79 -3.45
CA ASP A 219 9.22 1.54 -4.02
C ASP A 219 10.73 1.51 -3.79
N TRP A 220 11.13 0.64 -2.85
CA TRP A 220 12.49 0.59 -2.34
C TRP A 220 13.40 -0.26 -3.22
N TYR A 221 14.56 0.30 -3.53
CA TYR A 221 15.68 -0.39 -4.14
C TYR A 221 16.87 -0.30 -3.20
N VAL A 222 17.66 -1.37 -3.08
CA VAL A 222 18.85 -1.40 -2.22
C VAL A 222 20.08 -1.70 -3.06
N ALA A 223 21.12 -0.91 -2.86
CA ALA A 223 22.42 -1.06 -3.51
C ALA A 223 23.55 -0.96 -2.47
N GLY A 224 24.74 -1.44 -2.81
CA GLY A 224 25.97 -1.29 -2.03
C GLY A 224 26.26 -2.45 -1.07
N ALA A 225 25.23 -3.04 -0.46
CA ALA A 225 25.35 -4.20 0.41
C ALA A 225 25.92 -5.43 -0.33
N ASN A 226 26.58 -6.31 0.42
CA ASN A 226 26.99 -7.60 -0.08
C ASN A 226 25.76 -8.45 -0.49
N PHE A 227 25.73 -8.92 -1.74
CA PHE A 227 24.58 -9.65 -2.29
C PHE A 227 24.22 -10.87 -1.43
N GLU A 228 25.23 -11.64 -1.03
CA GLU A 228 25.07 -12.83 -0.21
C GLU A 228 24.41 -12.54 1.15
N ALA A 229 24.54 -11.31 1.66
CA ALA A 229 23.94 -10.89 2.92
C ALA A 229 22.46 -10.48 2.79
N ILE A 230 22.01 -10.07 1.59
CA ILE A 230 20.68 -9.45 1.40
C ILE A 230 19.78 -10.14 0.37
N CYS A 231 20.29 -11.09 -0.42
CA CYS A 231 19.58 -11.63 -1.59
C CYS A 231 18.21 -12.25 -1.25
N SER A 232 18.02 -12.76 -0.02
CA SER A 232 16.74 -13.30 0.43
C SER A 232 15.63 -12.23 0.52
N GLN A 233 16.02 -10.95 0.60
CA GLN A 233 15.13 -9.81 0.69
C GLN A 233 14.97 -9.08 -0.65
N LEU A 234 15.66 -9.51 -1.71
CA LEU A 234 15.50 -8.96 -3.05
C LEU A 234 14.33 -9.64 -3.77
N ASN A 235 13.72 -8.93 -4.71
CA ASN A 235 12.59 -9.46 -5.46
C ASN A 235 12.98 -10.72 -6.27
N GLU A 236 14.14 -10.67 -6.93
CA GLU A 236 14.70 -11.76 -7.75
C GLU A 236 15.35 -12.89 -6.93
N GLY A 237 15.49 -12.73 -5.60
CA GLY A 237 16.04 -13.75 -4.73
C GLY A 237 17.57 -13.96 -4.86
N CYS A 238 18.03 -15.18 -4.57
CA CYS A 238 19.46 -15.54 -4.42
C CYS A 238 20.06 -16.28 -5.61
N GLU A 239 19.47 -16.15 -6.80
CA GLU A 239 19.96 -16.83 -8.01
C GLU A 239 21.28 -16.22 -8.53
N LEU A 240 22.06 -17.02 -9.27
CA LEU A 240 23.38 -16.60 -9.78
C LEU A 240 23.27 -15.42 -10.77
N GLU A 241 22.26 -15.43 -11.63
CA GLU A 241 21.99 -14.34 -12.59
C GLU A 241 21.62 -13.05 -11.85
N ALA A 242 20.79 -13.16 -10.80
CA ALA A 242 20.43 -12.05 -9.92
C ALA A 242 21.67 -11.46 -9.20
N LYS A 243 22.65 -12.30 -8.83
CA LYS A 243 23.91 -11.85 -8.22
C LYS A 243 24.73 -10.95 -9.15
N GLU A 244 24.93 -11.38 -10.40
CA GLU A 244 25.69 -10.62 -11.38
C GLU A 244 24.97 -9.31 -11.74
N GLY A 245 23.66 -9.39 -11.96
CA GLY A 245 22.78 -8.23 -12.17
C GLY A 245 22.90 -7.23 -11.01
N TYR A 246 22.65 -7.68 -9.79
CA TYR A 246 22.73 -6.85 -8.58
C TYR A 246 24.10 -6.16 -8.45
N ARG A 247 25.21 -6.90 -8.58
CA ARG A 247 26.56 -6.33 -8.45
C ARG A 247 26.81 -5.24 -9.51
N LYS A 248 26.45 -5.52 -10.76
CA LYS A 248 26.61 -4.56 -11.87
C LYS A 248 25.77 -3.30 -11.65
N ARG A 249 24.50 -3.46 -11.30
CA ARG A 249 23.57 -2.34 -11.06
C ARG A 249 23.94 -1.52 -9.83
N SER A 250 24.38 -2.18 -8.76
CA SER A 250 24.87 -1.51 -7.56
C SER A 250 26.10 -0.64 -7.86
N ALA A 251 27.09 -1.18 -8.59
CA ALA A 251 28.26 -0.42 -9.00
C ALA A 251 27.92 0.75 -9.95
N GLU A 252 26.97 0.53 -10.87
CA GLU A 252 26.46 1.58 -11.76
C GLU A 252 25.85 2.75 -10.98
N ILE A 253 25.01 2.48 -9.97
CA ILE A 253 24.45 3.52 -9.09
C ILE A 253 25.55 4.26 -8.33
N GLN A 254 26.51 3.55 -7.75
CA GLN A 254 27.61 4.20 -7.03
C GLN A 254 28.41 5.14 -7.94
N LEU A 255 28.68 4.71 -9.19
CA LEU A 255 29.38 5.55 -10.17
C LEU A 255 28.56 6.75 -10.63
N LEU A 256 27.28 6.56 -10.94
CA LEU A 256 26.40 7.64 -11.45
C LEU A 256 26.26 8.81 -10.46
N TYR A 257 26.33 8.52 -9.17
CA TYR A 257 26.15 9.50 -8.10
C TYR A 257 27.44 9.84 -7.35
N ASP A 258 28.60 9.39 -7.85
CA ASP A 258 29.92 9.55 -7.21
C ASP A 258 29.92 9.15 -5.72
N LEU A 259 29.27 8.03 -5.42
CA LEU A 259 29.13 7.51 -4.06
C LEU A 259 30.30 6.61 -3.75
N LYS A 260 31.06 6.99 -2.73
CA LYS A 260 32.10 6.14 -2.13
C LYS A 260 31.49 5.26 -1.05
N SER A 261 32.14 4.13 -0.78
CA SER A 261 31.81 3.34 0.41
C SER A 261 31.85 4.24 1.64
N SER A 262 30.70 4.37 2.31
CA SER A 262 30.48 5.23 3.46
C SER A 262 29.75 4.42 4.51
N ASP A 263 29.98 4.72 5.79
CA ASP A 263 29.28 4.08 6.93
C ASP A 263 27.81 4.54 7.09
N LYS A 264 27.33 5.38 6.17
CA LYS A 264 26.01 6.02 6.25
C LYS A 264 25.22 5.66 5.01
N VAL A 265 23.91 5.43 5.20
CA VAL A 265 22.98 5.24 4.09
C VAL A 265 22.82 6.54 3.32
N GLN A 266 22.96 6.45 2.01
CA GLN A 266 22.68 7.53 1.07
C GLN A 266 21.41 7.18 0.30
N TYR A 267 20.61 8.20 0.00
CA TYR A 267 19.31 8.00 -0.64
C TYR A 267 19.24 8.73 -1.97
N VAL A 268 18.78 8.04 -3.01
CA VAL A 268 18.54 8.60 -4.33
C VAL A 268 17.05 8.50 -4.64
N LEU A 269 16.34 9.63 -4.58
CA LEU A 269 14.91 9.72 -4.86
C LEU A 269 14.68 10.13 -6.31
N ASN A 270 13.96 9.32 -7.09
CA ASN A 270 13.64 9.62 -8.48
C ASN A 270 14.87 10.06 -9.32
N GLY A 271 16.05 9.51 -8.99
CA GLY A 271 17.31 9.83 -9.65
C GLY A 271 18.04 11.08 -9.10
N VAL A 272 17.60 11.68 -7.99
CA VAL A 272 18.28 12.79 -7.30
C VAL A 272 18.93 12.27 -6.01
N LEU A 273 20.24 12.47 -5.86
CA LEU A 273 20.94 12.21 -4.59
C LEU A 273 20.50 13.22 -3.52
N LEU A 274 20.08 12.71 -2.37
CA LEU A 274 19.55 13.51 -1.28
C LEU A 274 20.64 13.92 -0.29
N ASN A 275 20.73 15.23 -0.01
CA ASN A 275 21.64 15.77 1.00
C ASN A 275 21.10 15.62 2.43
N ASP A 276 19.78 15.71 2.61
CA ASP A 276 19.09 15.52 3.89
C ASP A 276 17.76 14.76 3.66
N PRO A 277 17.71 13.45 3.93
CA PRO A 277 16.53 12.65 3.69
C PRO A 277 15.53 12.68 4.87
N THR A 278 15.83 13.35 5.99
CA THR A 278 15.02 13.27 7.22
C THR A 278 13.60 13.80 7.06
N LYS A 279 13.40 14.81 6.20
CA LYS A 279 12.09 15.39 5.89
C LYS A 279 11.26 14.54 4.92
N LEU A 280 11.91 13.60 4.23
CA LEU A 280 11.28 12.75 3.23
C LEU A 280 10.59 11.55 3.84
N PHE A 281 11.00 11.07 5.01
CA PHE A 281 10.35 9.93 5.65
C PHE A 281 9.20 10.39 6.52
N SER A 282 8.08 9.67 6.47
CA SER A 282 7.08 9.75 7.54
C SER A 282 7.80 9.44 8.85
N LYS A 283 7.48 10.19 9.92
CA LYS A 283 8.01 9.87 11.25
C LYS A 283 7.60 8.43 11.56
N SER A 284 8.54 7.50 11.42
CA SER A 284 8.32 6.12 11.81
C SER A 284 8.01 6.14 13.31
N MET A 285 6.81 5.67 13.67
CA MET A 285 6.59 5.21 15.03
C MET A 285 7.47 3.98 15.17
N VAL A 286 8.61 4.17 15.84
CA VAL A 286 9.43 3.09 16.37
C VAL A 286 8.51 2.23 17.23
N ASN A 287 8.35 0.96 16.86
CA ASN A 287 8.11 -0.11 17.82
C ASN A 287 9.44 -0.82 18.02
#